data_AF-A0AAW7YM83-F1
#
_entry.id   AF-A0AAW7YM83-F1
#
_cell.length_a   1.000
_cell.length_b   1.000
_cell.length_c   1.000
_cell.angle_alpha   90.00
_cell.angle_beta   90.00
_cell.angle_gamma   90.00
#
_symmetry.space_group_name_H-M   'P 1'
#
loop_
_entity.id
_entity.type
_entity.pdbx_description
1 polymer ?
#
loop_
_entity_poly.entity_id
_entity_poly.type
_entity_poly.pdbx_seq_one_letter_code
_entity_poly.pdbx_strand_id
1 'polypeptide(L)'
;MNYLNWLQKVFPKLKDTPNEIIISYVDEAKSDTELLREFIKVLGGLLFILPFNLYLYISGIQSFTSPLYWLLVIVSFGVGDFIGLYCEQRLIKRRLKKIVQLKYT
;
A
#
# COMPACT_ATOMS: atom_id res chain seq x y z
N MET A 1 -10.24 2.12 1.70
CA MET A 1 -10.74 2.59 0.38
C MET A 1 -11.95 1.76 -0.01
N ASN A 2 -13.04 2.37 -0.50
CA ASN A 2 -14.18 1.62 -1.07
C ASN A 2 -13.86 1.25 -2.53
N TYR A 3 -13.42 0.01 -2.75
CA TYR A 3 -13.04 -0.48 -4.08
C TYR A 3 -14.23 -0.66 -5.01
N LEU A 4 -15.42 -1.00 -4.47
CA LEU A 4 -16.65 -1.17 -5.24
C LEU A 4 -17.06 0.14 -5.92
N ASN A 5 -17.19 1.22 -5.15
CA ASN A 5 -17.53 2.54 -5.68
C ASN A 5 -16.48 3.03 -6.68
N TRP A 6 -15.19 2.76 -6.41
CA TRP A 6 -14.12 3.11 -7.34
C TRP A 6 -14.23 2.35 -8.66
N LEU A 7 -14.50 1.03 -8.61
CA LEU A 7 -14.57 0.18 -9.79
C LEU A 7 -15.76 0.55 -10.69
N GLN A 8 -16.94 0.79 -10.10
CA GLN A 8 -18.14 1.25 -10.83
C GLN A 8 -17.94 2.63 -11.47
N LYS A 9 -17.14 3.51 -10.84
CA LYS A 9 -16.78 4.81 -11.43
C LYS A 9 -15.81 4.68 -12.61
N VAL A 10 -14.86 3.74 -12.54
CA VAL A 10 -13.84 3.53 -13.58
C VAL A 10 -14.40 2.71 -14.75
N PHE A 11 -15.30 1.77 -14.48
CA PHE A 11 -15.93 0.91 -15.47
C PHE A 11 -17.46 1.01 -15.34
N PRO A 12 -18.11 1.96 -16.04
CA PRO A 12 -19.56 2.16 -15.94
C PRO A 12 -20.37 0.91 -16.29
N LYS A 13 -19.83 0.03 -17.16
CA LYS A 13 -20.43 -1.28 -17.52
C LYS A 13 -20.66 -2.21 -16.32
N LEU A 14 -19.97 -1.98 -15.20
CA LEU A 14 -20.14 -2.74 -13.97
C LEU A 14 -21.33 -2.25 -13.12
N LYS A 15 -22.01 -1.16 -13.48
CA LYS A 15 -23.20 -0.69 -12.72
C LYS A 15 -24.33 -1.72 -12.69
N ASP A 16 -24.49 -2.47 -13.77
CA ASP A 16 -25.52 -3.49 -13.90
C ASP A 16 -25.07 -4.87 -13.38
N THR A 17 -23.81 -4.98 -12.94
CA THR A 17 -23.25 -6.23 -12.41
C THR A 17 -23.60 -6.34 -10.92
N PRO A 18 -24.09 -7.51 -10.46
CA PRO A 18 -24.35 -7.75 -9.04
C PRO A 18 -23.15 -7.39 -8.16
N ASN A 19 -23.40 -6.67 -7.07
CA ASN A 19 -22.35 -6.22 -6.15
C ASN A 19 -21.52 -7.39 -5.59
N GLU A 20 -22.13 -8.56 -5.40
CA GLU A 20 -21.47 -9.80 -4.95
C GLU A 20 -20.35 -10.23 -5.90
N ILE A 21 -20.56 -10.08 -7.21
CA ILE A 21 -19.56 -10.41 -8.23
C ILE A 21 -18.42 -9.37 -8.23
N ILE A 22 -18.74 -8.10 -7.97
CA ILE A 22 -17.72 -7.06 -7.85
C ILE A 22 -16.87 -7.28 -6.59
N ILE A 23 -17.49 -7.68 -5.48
CA ILE A 23 -16.81 -8.00 -4.23
C ILE A 23 -15.87 -9.20 -4.42
N SER A 24 -16.30 -10.26 -5.13
CA SER A 24 -15.42 -11.41 -5.39
C SER A 24 -14.18 -11.03 -6.21
N TYR A 25 -14.29 -10.11 -7.18
CA TYR A 25 -13.11 -9.60 -7.90
C TYR A 25 -12.17 -8.79 -7.01
N VAL A 26 -12.72 -8.06 -6.03
CA VAL A 26 -11.91 -7.33 -5.05
C VAL A 26 -11.16 -8.28 -4.14
N ASP A 27 -11.82 -9.34 -3.68
CA ASP A 27 -11.21 -10.35 -2.80
C ASP A 27 -10.17 -11.19 -3.54
N GLU A 28 -10.43 -11.60 -4.78
CA GLU A 28 -9.45 -12.22 -5.67
C GLU A 28 -8.21 -11.32 -5.85
N ALA A 29 -8.41 -10.04 -6.16
CA ALA A 29 -7.30 -9.11 -6.33
C ALA A 29 -6.49 -8.87 -5.04
N LYS A 30 -7.13 -8.90 -3.87
CA LYS A 30 -6.45 -8.80 -2.58
C LYS A 30 -5.64 -10.05 -2.29
N SER A 31 -6.22 -11.23 -2.49
CA SER A 31 -5.55 -12.52 -2.32
C SER A 31 -4.33 -12.61 -3.23
N ASP A 32 -4.49 -12.29 -4.51
CA ASP A 32 -3.41 -12.33 -5.50
C ASP A 32 -2.24 -11.38 -5.20
N THR A 33 -2.51 -10.29 -4.49
CA THR A 33 -1.50 -9.28 -4.17
C THR A 33 -0.97 -9.40 -2.75
N GLU A 34 -1.42 -10.37 -1.96
CA GLU A 34 -1.04 -10.52 -0.56
C GLU A 34 0.46 -10.71 -0.37
N LEU A 35 1.05 -11.69 -1.05
CA LEU A 35 2.49 -11.96 -0.98
C LEU A 35 3.33 -10.77 -1.46
N LEU A 36 2.93 -10.11 -2.55
CA LEU A 36 3.63 -8.93 -3.07
C LEU A 36 3.53 -7.75 -2.09
N ARG A 37 2.39 -7.58 -1.44
CA ARG A 37 2.17 -6.53 -0.45
C ARG A 37 3.03 -6.77 0.79
N GLU A 38 3.10 -7.99 1.29
CA GLU A 38 3.98 -8.35 2.40
C GLU A 38 5.45 -8.14 2.03
N PHE A 39 5.84 -8.58 0.83
CA PHE A 39 7.19 -8.36 0.32
C PHE A 39 7.55 -6.88 0.28
N ILE A 40 6.66 -6.01 -0.21
CA ILE A 40 6.88 -4.56 -0.25
C ILE A 40 6.93 -3.94 1.15
N LYS A 41 6.14 -4.43 2.10
CA LYS A 41 6.22 -3.96 3.50
C LYS A 41 7.59 -4.28 4.11
N VAL A 42 8.06 -5.51 3.94
CA VAL A 42 9.39 -5.93 4.43
C VAL A 42 10.50 -5.15 3.73
N LEU A 43 10.45 -5.04 2.40
CA LEU A 43 11.43 -4.32 1.61
C LEU A 43 11.46 -2.83 1.98
N GLY A 44 10.29 -2.22 2.14
CA GLY A 44 10.14 -0.84 2.58
C GLY A 44 10.69 -0.61 3.97
N GLY A 45 10.43 -1.51 4.92
CA GLY A 45 11.04 -1.49 6.24
C GLY A 45 12.57 -1.56 6.17
N LEU A 46 13.11 -2.49 5.38
CA LEU A 46 14.55 -2.68 5.25
C LEU A 46 15.25 -1.48 4.61
N LEU A 47 14.67 -0.95 3.52
CA LEU A 47 15.13 0.25 2.82
C LEU A 47 14.94 1.53 3.63
N PHE A 48 14.09 1.53 4.65
CA PHE A 48 13.93 2.67 5.54
C PHE A 48 14.90 2.58 6.73
N ILE A 49 14.93 1.45 7.42
CA ILE A 49 15.70 1.23 8.65
C ILE A 49 17.21 1.38 8.40
N LEU A 50 17.74 0.81 7.30
CA LEU A 50 19.18 0.85 7.02
C LEU A 50 19.72 2.27 6.80
N PRO A 51 19.20 3.07 5.85
CA PRO A 51 19.71 4.43 5.65
C PRO A 51 19.33 5.37 6.79
N PHE A 52 18.19 5.16 7.46
CA PHE A 52 17.81 5.98 8.62
C PHE A 52 18.77 5.78 9.80
N ASN A 53 19.11 4.52 10.12
CA ASN A 53 20.12 4.23 11.14
C ASN A 53 21.52 4.71 10.74
N LEU A 54 21.90 4.57 9.47
CA LEU A 54 23.17 5.09 8.96
C LEU A 54 23.24 6.62 9.09
N TYR A 55 22.15 7.33 8.74
CA TYR A 55 22.05 8.78 8.88
C TYR A 55 22.20 9.22 10.33
N LEU A 56 21.51 8.56 11.26
CA LEU A 56 21.62 8.85 12.70
C LEU A 56 23.03 8.58 13.23
N TYR A 57 23.68 7.51 12.78
CA TYR A 57 25.06 7.19 13.14
C TYR A 57 26.05 8.27 12.67
N ILE A 58 25.97 8.69 11.39
CA ILE A 58 26.87 9.70 10.81
C ILE A 58 26.61 11.10 11.39
N SER A 59 25.35 11.45 11.65
CA SER A 59 24.97 12.77 12.18
C SER A 59 25.35 12.98 13.65
N GLY A 60 25.87 11.94 14.34
CA GLY A 60 26.21 12.03 15.76
C GLY A 60 25.01 12.26 16.67
N ILE A 61 23.78 12.10 16.15
CA ILE A 61 22.53 12.16 16.91
C ILE A 61 22.46 10.86 17.72
N GLN A 62 23.24 10.80 18.80
CA GLN A 62 23.17 9.71 19.76
C GLN A 62 22.03 9.95 20.75
N SER A 63 21.35 8.85 21.06
CA SER A 63 20.53 8.62 22.24
C SER A 63 19.03 8.88 22.11
N PHE A 64 18.30 7.91 22.67
CA PHE A 64 16.87 7.92 23.03
C PHE A 64 16.45 9.14 23.87
N THR A 65 17.40 9.98 24.31
CA THR A 65 17.18 11.19 25.08
C THR A 65 16.91 12.44 24.23
N SER A 66 17.16 12.40 22.93
CA SER A 66 16.93 13.55 22.04
C SER A 66 15.47 13.65 21.59
N PRO A 67 14.75 14.77 21.84
CA PRO A 67 13.40 14.98 21.30
C PRO A 67 13.37 14.97 19.77
N LEU A 68 14.43 15.44 19.12
CA LEU A 68 14.58 15.42 17.66
C LEU A 68 14.62 14.00 17.10
N TYR A 69 15.23 13.06 17.82
CA TYR A 69 15.25 11.65 17.44
C TYR A 69 13.82 11.08 17.41
N TRP A 70 13.03 11.28 18.47
CA TRP A 70 11.66 10.78 18.53
C TRP A 70 10.75 11.43 17.49
N LEU A 71 10.93 12.73 17.23
CA LEU A 71 10.18 13.43 16.19
C LEU A 71 10.49 12.83 14.80
N LEU A 72 11.77 12.61 14.49
CA LEU A 72 12.18 11.94 13.25
C LEU A 72 11.58 10.53 13.15
N VAL A 73 11.61 9.72 14.21
CA VAL A 73 11.01 8.38 14.23
C VAL A 73 9.51 8.44 13.95
N ILE A 74 8.75 9.32 14.62
CA ILE A 74 7.30 9.43 14.43
C ILE A 74 6.96 9.83 12.98
N VAL A 75 7.65 10.85 12.45
CA VAL A 75 7.44 11.31 11.07
C VAL A 75 7.78 10.19 10.08
N SER A 76 8.86 9.47 10.34
CA SER A 76 9.31 8.33 9.54
C SER A 76 8.27 7.22 9.46
N PHE A 77 7.70 6.82 10.61
CA PHE A 77 6.63 5.82 10.66
C PHE A 77 5.38 6.31 9.92
N GLY A 78 4.98 7.58 10.10
CA GLY A 78 3.82 8.14 9.42
C GLY A 78 3.99 8.18 7.89
N VAL A 79 5.16 8.60 7.41
CA VAL A 79 5.47 8.61 5.97
C VAL A 79 5.54 7.18 5.42
N GLY A 80 6.18 6.26 6.14
CA GLY A 80 6.28 4.86 5.76
C GLY A 80 4.91 4.19 5.63
N ASP A 81 4.03 4.41 6.61
CA ASP A 81 2.66 3.86 6.59
C ASP A 81 1.84 4.44 5.43
N PHE A 82 1.92 5.76 5.21
CA PHE A 82 1.24 6.40 4.09
C PHE A 82 1.70 5.86 2.72
N ILE A 83 3.01 5.73 2.53
CA ILE A 83 3.58 5.16 1.29
C ILE A 83 3.18 3.69 1.15
N GLY A 84 3.20 2.92 2.23
CA GLY A 84 2.77 1.52 2.27
C GLY A 84 1.32 1.36 1.81
N LEU A 85 0.40 2.14 2.42
CA LEU A 85 -1.01 2.17 2.05
C LEU A 85 -1.20 2.58 0.59
N TYR A 86 -0.45 3.57 0.11
CA TYR A 86 -0.54 4.02 -1.29
C TYR A 86 -0.09 2.92 -2.26
N CYS A 87 1.03 2.25 -1.98
CA CYS A 87 1.57 1.19 -2.81
C CYS A 87 0.64 -0.03 -2.85
N GLU A 88 0.13 -0.44 -1.69
CA GLU A 88 -0.89 -1.48 -1.56
C GLU A 88 -2.14 -1.17 -2.40
N GLN A 89 -2.70 0.04 -2.23
CA GLN A 89 -3.86 0.46 -3.01
C GLN A 89 -3.58 0.45 -4.51
N ARG A 90 -2.38 0.86 -4.94
CA ARG A 90 -2.00 0.89 -6.35
C ARG A 90 -1.88 -0.51 -6.94
N LEU A 91 -1.34 -1.47 -6.20
CA LEU A 91 -1.23 -2.86 -6.62
C LEU A 91 -2.61 -3.51 -6.78
N ILE A 92 -3.46 -3.39 -5.75
CA ILE A 92 -4.82 -3.94 -5.77
C ILE A 92 -5.61 -3.35 -6.94
N LYS A 93 -5.56 -2.02 -7.15
CA LYS A 93 -6.22 -1.35 -8.29
C LYS A 93 -5.72 -1.85 -9.64
N ARG A 94 -4.41 -2.10 -9.79
CA ARG A 94 -3.83 -2.65 -11.04
C ARG A 94 -4.33 -4.06 -11.30
N ARG A 95 -4.39 -4.91 -10.27
CA ARG A 95 -4.89 -6.29 -10.40
C ARG A 95 -6.38 -6.32 -10.72
N LEU A 96 -7.20 -5.53 -10.00
CA LEU A 96 -8.64 -5.35 -10.28
C LEU A 96 -8.90 -4.92 -11.72
N LYS A 97 -8.15 -3.94 -12.24
CA LYS A 97 -8.29 -3.52 -13.65
C LYS A 97 -8.04 -4.67 -14.62
N LYS A 98 -7.02 -5.49 -14.38
CA LYS A 98 -6.72 -6.66 -15.23
C LYS A 98 -7.84 -7.69 -15.18
N ILE A 99 -8.36 -8.03 -14.00
CA ILE A 99 -9.46 -8.99 -13.84
C ILE A 99 -10.71 -8.53 -14.61
N VAL A 100 -11.09 -7.26 -14.43
CA VAL A 100 -12.25 -6.68 -15.14
C VAL A 100 -12.03 -6.65 -16.65
N GLN A 101 -10.85 -6.23 -17.11
CA GLN A 101 -10.55 -6.19 -18.54
C GLN A 101 -10.61 -7.58 -19.18
N LEU A 102 -10.13 -8.63 -18.51
CA LEU A 102 -10.20 -10.00 -19.03
C LEU A 102 -11.64 -10.54 -19.14
N LYS A 103 -12.57 -10.06 -18.31
CA LYS A 103 -13.97 -10.54 -18.31
C LYS A 103 -14.90 -9.74 -19.21
N TYR A 104 -14.55 -8.50 -19.56
CA TYR A 104 -15.40 -7.58 -20.33
C TYR A 104 -14.76 -7.15 -21.67
N THR A 105 -13.71 -7.86 -22.12
CA THR A 105 -13.18 -7.86 -23.50
C THR A 105 -13.71 -9.10 -24.19
#